data_AF-A0A3C0WWA2-F1
#
_entry.id   AF-A0A3C0WWA2-F1
#
_cell.length_a   1.000
_cell.length_b   1.000
_cell.length_c   1.000
_cell.angle_alpha   90.00
_cell.angle_beta   90.00
_cell.angle_gamma   90.00
#
_symmetry.space_group_name_H-M   'P 1'
#
loop_
_entity.id
_entity.type
_entity.pdbx_description
1 polymer ?
#
loop_
_entity_poly.entity_id
_entity_poly.type
_entity_poly.pdbx_seq_one_letter_code
_entity_poly.pdbx_strand_id
1 'polypeptide(L)' 'YPQLQAHGEITEAMKQNSYLQKEITAAREVYNDTVLRWNTAIFEWPCKQIVAARRGYTTRIPFSADEETKARARSKFF' A
#
# COMPACT_ATOMS: atom_id res chain seq x y z
N TYR A 1 31.42 5.55 -26.03
CA TYR A 1 30.02 5.81 -26.44
C TYR A 1 29.15 6.04 -25.21
N PRO A 2 29.00 7.30 -24.76
CA PRO A 2 28.23 7.64 -23.55
C PRO A 2 26.75 7.23 -23.62
N GLN A 3 26.18 7.28 -24.83
CA GLN A 3 24.80 6.87 -25.13
C GLN A 3 24.52 5.38 -24.79
N LEU A 4 25.52 4.51 -24.97
CA LEU A 4 25.41 3.07 -24.70
C LEU A 4 25.47 2.77 -23.20
N GLN A 5 26.27 3.54 -22.44
CA GLN A 5 26.32 3.48 -20.98
C GLN A 5 25.04 4.01 -20.34
N ALA A 6 24.49 5.13 -20.86
CA ALA A 6 23.21 5.66 -20.43
C ALA A 6 22.06 4.64 -20.64
N HIS A 7 22.09 3.85 -21.71
CA HIS A 7 21.09 2.80 -21.95
C HIS A 7 21.16 1.65 -20.93
N GLY A 8 22.37 1.28 -20.50
CA GLY A 8 22.58 0.29 -19.43
C GLY A 8 22.07 0.77 -18.07
N GLU A 9 22.39 2.02 -17.70
CA GLU A 9 21.93 2.63 -16.44
C GLU A 9 20.41 2.79 -16.39
N ILE A 10 19.78 3.20 -17.50
CA ILE A 10 18.32 3.29 -17.61
C ILE A 10 17.68 1.91 -17.44
N THR A 11 18.25 0.89 -18.08
CA THR A 11 17.72 -0.49 -17.97
C THR A 11 17.80 -1.01 -16.55
N GLU A 12 18.89 -0.72 -15.84
CA GLU A 12 19.06 -1.09 -14.44
C GLU A 12 18.09 -0.34 -13.53
N ALA A 13 17.94 0.97 -13.72
CA ALA A 13 16.97 1.78 -12.99
C ALA A 13 15.52 1.27 -13.21
N MET A 14 15.17 0.84 -14.43
CA MET A 14 13.86 0.25 -14.72
C MET A 14 13.63 -1.08 -14.00
N LYS A 15 14.65 -1.94 -13.93
CA LYS A 15 14.59 -3.20 -13.18
C LYS A 15 14.41 -2.96 -11.68
N GLN A 16 15.19 -2.04 -11.13
CA GLN A 16 15.07 -1.63 -9.72
C GLN A 16 13.69 -1.04 -9.42
N ASN A 17 13.17 -0.17 -10.28
CA ASN A 17 11.84 0.39 -10.13
C ASN A 17 10.75 -0.71 -10.15
N SER A 18 10.83 -1.64 -11.10
CA SER A 18 9.89 -2.77 -11.16
C SER A 18 9.93 -3.64 -9.90
N TYR A 19 11.13 -3.88 -9.36
CA TYR A 19 11.30 -4.62 -8.12
C TYR A 19 10.70 -3.88 -6.93
N LEU A 20 11.03 -2.60 -6.76
CA LEU A 20 10.48 -1.75 -5.70
C LEU A 20 8.95 -1.65 -5.78
N GLN A 21 8.37 -1.57 -6.98
CA GLN A 21 6.90 -1.56 -7.13
C GLN A 21 6.26 -2.85 -6.62
N LYS A 22 6.89 -4.01 -6.82
CA LYS A 22 6.42 -5.29 -6.30
C LYS A 22 6.48 -5.31 -4.77
N GLU A 23 7.59 -4.87 -4.19
CA GLU A 23 7.73 -4.77 -2.73
C GLU A 23 6.72 -3.80 -2.11
N ILE A 24 6.49 -2.63 -2.73
CA ILE A 24 5.47 -1.67 -2.30
C ILE A 24 4.08 -2.31 -2.34
N THR A 25 3.80 -3.10 -3.37
CA THR A 25 2.51 -3.79 -3.49
C THR A 25 2.32 -4.83 -2.37
N ALA A 26 3.33 -5.66 -2.14
CA ALA A 26 3.32 -6.64 -1.05
C ALA A 26 3.20 -5.97 0.33
N ALA A 27 3.94 -4.87 0.56
CA ALA A 27 3.87 -4.12 1.81
C ALA A 27 2.48 -3.50 2.03
N ARG A 28 1.82 -3.00 0.97
CA ARG A 28 0.44 -2.49 1.03
C ARG A 28 -0.55 -3.57 1.43
N GLU A 29 -0.41 -4.78 0.88
CA GLU A 29 -1.26 -5.92 1.23
C GLU A 29 -1.11 -6.27 2.71
N VAL A 30 0.12 -6.41 3.20
CA VAL A 30 0.41 -6.71 4.61
C VAL A 30 -0.12 -5.62 5.55
N TYR A 31 0.06 -4.35 5.19
CA TYR A 31 -0.48 -3.23 5.96
C TYR A 31 -2.02 -3.29 6.01
N ASN A 32 -2.67 -3.49 4.88
CA ASN A 32 -4.13 -3.54 4.80
C ASN A 32 -4.73 -4.70 5.59
N ASP A 33 -4.11 -5.89 5.53
CA ASP A 33 -4.53 -7.03 6.34
C ASP A 33 -4.36 -6.74 7.84
N THR A 34 -3.24 -6.12 8.22
CA THR A 34 -3.01 -5.72 9.62
C THR A 34 -4.03 -4.69 10.11
N VAL A 35 -4.34 -3.69 9.29
CA VAL A 35 -5.36 -2.67 9.58
C VAL A 35 -6.75 -3.30 9.69
N LEU A 36 -7.08 -4.24 8.81
CA LEU A 36 -8.35 -4.96 8.86
C LEU A 36 -8.49 -5.71 10.19
N ARG A 37 -7.47 -6.52 10.54
CA ARG A 37 -7.45 -7.26 11.81
C ARG A 37 -7.58 -6.32 13.01
N TRP A 38 -6.85 -5.20 13.02
CA TRP A 38 -6.92 -4.20 14.08
C TRP A 38 -8.32 -3.59 14.22
N ASN A 39 -8.88 -3.12 13.12
CA ASN A 39 -10.19 -2.49 13.09
C ASN A 39 -11.27 -3.48 13.54
N THR A 40 -11.23 -4.73 13.09
CA THR A 40 -12.14 -5.78 13.54
C THR A 40 -11.96 -6.08 15.03
N ALA A 41 -10.71 -6.21 15.50
CA ALA A 41 -10.42 -6.53 16.89
C ALA A 41 -10.93 -5.47 17.88
N ILE A 42 -10.92 -4.18 17.52
CA ILE A 42 -11.48 -3.11 18.37
C ILE A 42 -12.96 -3.36 18.66
N PHE A 43 -13.73 -3.78 17.67
CA PHE A 43 -15.19 -3.90 17.79
C PHE A 43 -15.68 -5.29 18.17
N GLU A 44 -14.82 -6.30 18.12
CA GLU A 44 -15.16 -7.71 18.38
C GLU A 44 -15.79 -7.93 19.77
N TRP A 45 -15.34 -7.20 20.79
CA TRP A 45 -15.85 -7.33 22.17
C TRP A 45 -16.05 -5.98 22.83
N PRO A 46 -17.14 -5.77 23.60
CA PRO A 46 -17.38 -4.51 24.31
C PRO A 46 -16.23 -4.08 25.23
N CYS A 47 -15.55 -5.04 25.88
CA CYS A 47 -14.39 -4.75 26.72
C CYS A 47 -13.22 -4.13 25.93
N LYS A 48 -12.99 -4.58 24.70
CA LYS A 48 -11.94 -4.04 23.83
C LYS A 48 -12.27 -2.60 23.41
N GLN A 49 -13.55 -2.30 23.16
CA GLN A 49 -14.01 -0.93 22.88
C GLN A 49 -13.79 0.00 24.07
N ILE A 50 -14.11 -0.45 25.30
CA ILE A 50 -13.89 0.34 26.53
C ILE A 50 -12.39 0.61 26.74
N VAL A 51 -11.54 -0.40 26.57
CA VAL A 51 -10.09 -0.23 26.70
C VAL A 51 -9.53 0.67 25.59
N ALA A 52 -10.02 0.52 24.35
CA ALA A 52 -9.65 1.36 23.23
C ALA A 52 -10.01 2.83 23.49
N ALA A 53 -11.23 3.11 23.95
CA ALA A 53 -11.66 4.45 24.32
C ALA A 53 -10.82 5.03 25.48
N ARG A 54 -10.56 4.24 26.54
CA ARG A 54 -9.73 4.65 27.68
C ARG A 54 -8.28 4.95 27.31
N ARG A 55 -7.73 4.23 26.33
CA ARG A 55 -6.34 4.41 25.86
C ARG A 55 -6.22 5.30 24.61
N GLY A 56 -7.33 5.84 24.11
CA GLY A 56 -7.36 6.68 22.91
C GLY A 56 -7.04 5.93 21.61
N TYR A 57 -7.23 4.62 21.56
CA TYR A 57 -7.04 3.83 20.34
C TYR A 57 -8.22 4.01 19.38
N THR A 58 -7.90 4.30 18.13
CA THR A 58 -8.87 4.51 17.04
C THR A 58 -8.65 3.53 15.90
N THR A 59 -9.64 3.44 15.01
CA THR A 59 -9.51 2.70 13.75
C THR A 59 -8.45 3.34 12.86
N ARG A 60 -7.82 2.51 12.04
CA ARG A 60 -6.81 2.94 11.07
C ARG A 60 -7.40 2.91 9.67
N ILE A 61 -6.94 3.84 8.81
CA ILE A 61 -7.38 3.93 7.42
C ILE A 61 -6.54 2.95 6.58
N PRO A 62 -7.17 2.03 5.84
CA PRO A 62 -6.46 1.16 4.90
C PRO A 62 -5.78 1.98 3.79
N PHE A 63 -4.65 1.48 3.29
CA PHE A 63 -4.04 2.02 2.10
C PHE A 63 -4.91 1.69 0.88
N SER A 64 -5.48 2.71 0.27
CA SER A 64 -6.18 2.57 -1.00
C SER A 64 -5.45 3.38 -2.07
N ALA A 65 -5.31 2.83 -3.28
CA ALA A 65 -4.80 3.62 -4.40
C ALA A 65 -5.70 4.85 -4.60
N ASP A 66 -5.10 6.01 -4.86
CA ASP A 66 -5.81 7.26 -5.14
C ASP A 66 -6.87 7.04 -6.20
N GLU A 67 -7.99 7.75 -6.05
CA GLU A 67 -9.15 7.65 -6.93
C GLU A 67 -8.75 7.90 -8.39
N GLU A 68 -7.84 8.83 -8.63
CA GLU A 68 -7.24 9.13 -9.93
C GLU A 68 -6.44 7.94 -10.51
N THR A 69 -5.68 7.23 -9.68
CA THR A 69 -4.91 6.05 -10.11
C THR A 69 -5.84 4.89 -10.45
N LYS A 70 -6.91 4.70 -9.66
CA LYS A 70 -7.96 3.71 -9.98
C LYS A 70 -8.74 4.08 -11.23
N ALA A 71 -9.03 5.36 -11.46
CA ALA A 71 -9.70 5.86 -12.66
C ALA A 71 -8.83 5.65 -13.91
N ARG A 72 -7.53 5.96 -13.84
CA ARG A 72 -6.54 5.71 -14.91
C ARG A 72 -6.30 4.23 -15.18
N ALA A 73 -6.42 3.36 -14.18
CA ALA A 73 -6.37 1.90 -14.39
C ALA A 73 -7.66 1.36 -15.04
N ARG A 74 -8.80 2.04 -14.83
CA ARG A 74 -10.10 1.70 -15.43
C ARG A 74 -10.30 2.32 -16.82
N SER A 75 -9.56 3.36 -17.19
CA SER A 75 -9.56 3.86 -18.57
C SER A 75 -8.95 2.79 -19.46
N LYS A 76 -9.77 2.18 -20.32
CA LYS A 76 -9.35 1.19 -21.29
C LYS A 76 -8.22 1.77 -22.13
N PHE A 77 -7.03 1.20 -22.01
CA PHE A 77 -5.94 1.39 -22.95
C PHE A 77 -6.14 0.48 -24.17
N PHE A 78 -7.34 0.52 -24.79
CA PHE A 78 -7.66 -0.12 -26.06
C PHE A 78 -8.83 0.62 -26.70
#